data_AF-V5H1U7-F1
#
_entry.id   AF-V5H1U7-F1
#
_cell.length_a   1.000
_cell.length_b   1.000
_cell.length_c   1.000
_cell.angle_alpha   90.00
_cell.angle_beta   90.00
_cell.angle_gamma   90.00
#
_symmetry.space_group_name_H-M   'P 1'
#
loop_
_entity.id
_entity.type
_entity.pdbx_description
1 polymer ?
#
loop_
_entity_poly.entity_id
_entity_poly.type
_entity_poly.pdbx_seq_one_letter_code
_entity_poly.pdbx_strand_id
1 'polypeptide(L)'
;NNEDQLFSAPPPGSGALLGFILKILDGYNFNKYSLDGIKNTVLTYHRIIESFKYAYAKRTELGDLNFVNITDLLSNLTSTKYTDSIRMGIDDNSTSSNPKHYGAVYYSNEDHGTAHFSIIAPNGDAVSVTSSINIYFGAGMTSKQTGI
;
A
#
# COMPACT_ATOMS: atom_id res chain seq x y z
N ASN A 1 -10.95 -10.68 -17.70
CA ASN A 1 -10.00 -11.77 -17.99
C ASN A 1 -8.60 -11.21 -17.91
N ASN A 2 -7.97 -11.32 -16.75
CA ASN A 2 -6.52 -11.47 -16.59
C ASN A 2 -6.34 -12.02 -15.17
N GLU A 3 -5.91 -13.26 -15.08
CA GLU A 3 -5.75 -14.06 -13.86
C GLU A 3 -4.46 -13.69 -13.11
N ASP A 4 -4.17 -12.39 -13.01
CA ASP A 4 -2.92 -11.93 -12.40
C ASP A 4 -2.96 -12.14 -10.88
N GLN A 5 -1.93 -12.79 -10.34
CA GLN A 5 -1.79 -13.06 -8.92
C GLN A 5 -0.75 -12.12 -8.30
N LEU A 6 -1.15 -11.40 -7.25
CA LEU A 6 -0.24 -10.56 -6.47
C LEU A 6 0.32 -11.34 -5.28
N PHE A 7 1.65 -11.45 -5.22
CA PHE A 7 2.37 -11.91 -4.04
C PHE A 7 3.01 -10.73 -3.33
N SER A 8 2.91 -10.67 -2.00
CA SER A 8 3.50 -9.62 -1.18
C SER A 8 3.86 -10.12 0.21
N ALA A 9 4.67 -9.35 0.94
CA ALA A 9 5.08 -9.70 2.29
C ALA A 9 3.87 -9.64 3.26
N PRO A 10 3.68 -10.65 4.13
CA PRO A 10 2.65 -10.65 5.16
C PRO A 10 3.02 -9.68 6.31
N PRO A 11 2.12 -9.46 7.28
CA PRO A 11 2.46 -8.79 8.54
C PRO A 11 3.73 -9.40 9.18
N PRO A 12 4.60 -8.58 9.80
CA PRO A 12 4.42 -7.15 10.11
C PRO A 12 4.56 -6.19 8.91
N GLY A 13 4.88 -6.69 7.72
CA GLY A 13 4.89 -5.90 6.49
C GLY A 13 3.48 -5.40 6.09
N SER A 14 3.41 -4.28 5.38
CA SER A 14 2.15 -3.67 4.94
C SER A 14 1.72 -4.08 3.53
N GLY A 15 2.22 -5.22 3.01
CA GLY A 15 1.98 -5.67 1.64
C GLY A 15 0.50 -5.83 1.27
N ALA A 16 -0.33 -6.24 2.23
CA ALA A 16 -1.78 -6.39 2.06
C ALA A 16 -2.49 -5.09 1.62
N LEU A 17 -1.93 -3.91 1.94
CA LEU A 17 -2.50 -2.63 1.51
C LEU A 17 -2.40 -2.42 -0.01
N LEU A 18 -1.35 -2.95 -0.65
CA LEU A 18 -1.23 -2.87 -2.11
C LEU A 18 -2.38 -3.63 -2.78
N GLY A 19 -2.67 -4.85 -2.31
CA GLY A 19 -3.81 -5.64 -2.79
C GLY A 19 -5.14 -4.92 -2.55
N PHE A 20 -5.31 -4.30 -1.38
CA PHE A 20 -6.50 -3.51 -1.07
C PHE A 20 -6.70 -2.32 -2.03
N ILE A 21 -5.63 -1.55 -2.29
CA ILE A 21 -5.67 -0.43 -3.25
C ILE A 21 -6.07 -0.92 -4.64
N LEU A 22 -5.39 -1.97 -5.14
CA LEU A 22 -5.67 -2.50 -6.47
C LEU A 22 -7.12 -2.97 -6.59
N LYS A 23 -7.67 -3.56 -5.53
CA LYS A 23 -9.06 -4.04 -5.50
C LYS A 23 -10.09 -2.92 -5.44
N ILE A 24 -9.79 -1.78 -4.80
CA ILE A 24 -10.62 -0.57 -4.92
C ILE A 24 -10.61 -0.10 -6.38
N LEU A 25 -9.42 0.01 -6.98
CA LEU A 25 -9.22 0.54 -8.33
C LEU A 25 -9.82 -0.35 -9.42
N ASP A 26 -9.82 -1.66 -9.23
CA ASP A 26 -10.39 -2.65 -10.16
C ASP A 26 -11.84 -2.31 -10.52
N GLY A 27 -12.65 -1.89 -9.55
CA GLY A 27 -14.05 -1.55 -9.81
C GLY A 27 -14.30 -0.25 -10.58
N TYR A 28 -13.28 0.55 -10.86
CA TYR A 28 -13.40 1.68 -11.79
C TYR A 28 -13.23 1.27 -13.26
N ASN A 29 -12.81 0.03 -13.54
CA ASN A 29 -12.65 -0.52 -14.89
C ASN A 29 -11.83 0.41 -15.80
N PHE A 30 -10.65 0.83 -15.33
CA PHE A 30 -9.77 1.70 -16.11
C PHE A 30 -9.44 1.06 -17.46
N ASN A 31 -9.47 1.88 -18.50
CA ASN A 31 -9.23 1.46 -19.86
C ASN A 31 -8.42 2.54 -20.59
N LYS A 32 -8.13 2.32 -21.88
CA LYS A 32 -7.33 3.24 -22.70
C LYS A 32 -7.87 4.68 -22.75
N TYR A 33 -9.16 4.90 -22.50
CA TYR A 33 -9.79 6.22 -22.48
C TYR A 33 -9.75 6.90 -21.10
N SER A 34 -9.40 6.17 -20.03
CA SER A 34 -9.31 6.73 -18.67
C SER A 34 -8.23 7.80 -18.53
N LEU A 35 -7.25 7.82 -19.44
CA LEU A 35 -6.20 8.85 -19.51
C LEU A 35 -6.35 9.74 -20.76
N ASP A 36 -7.48 9.68 -21.45
CA ASP A 36 -7.73 10.50 -22.64
C ASP A 36 -8.19 11.91 -22.24
N GLY A 37 -7.36 12.90 -22.53
CA GLY A 37 -7.61 14.31 -22.17
C GLY A 37 -7.43 14.63 -20.68
N ILE A 38 -7.37 15.93 -20.39
CA ILE A 38 -7.06 16.46 -19.05
C ILE A 38 -8.11 16.02 -18.03
N LYS A 39 -9.40 16.08 -18.38
CA LYS A 39 -10.50 15.76 -17.46
C LYS A 39 -10.45 14.31 -16.96
N ASN A 40 -10.31 13.34 -17.86
CA ASN A 40 -10.28 11.93 -17.47
C ASN A 40 -8.99 11.59 -16.73
N THR A 41 -7.86 12.18 -17.16
CA THR A 41 -6.57 12.02 -16.47
C THR A 41 -6.64 12.50 -15.03
N VAL A 42 -7.19 13.70 -14.79
CA VAL A 42 -7.37 14.25 -13.45
C VAL A 42 -8.27 13.34 -12.60
N LEU A 43 -9.40 12.88 -13.15
CA LEU A 43 -10.30 11.97 -12.44
C LEU A 43 -9.65 10.63 -12.08
N THR A 44 -8.86 10.07 -12.99
CA THR A 44 -8.13 8.82 -12.76
C THR A 44 -7.11 8.98 -11.63
N TYR A 45 -6.30 10.04 -11.67
CA TYR A 45 -5.34 10.30 -10.59
C TYR A 45 -6.03 10.61 -9.27
N HIS A 46 -7.16 11.34 -9.28
CA HIS A 46 -7.97 11.61 -8.10
C HIS A 46 -8.38 10.30 -7.41
N ARG A 47 -8.96 9.35 -8.15
CA ARG A 47 -9.37 8.04 -7.61
C ARG A 47 -8.20 7.21 -7.09
N ILE A 48 -7.03 7.29 -7.74
CA ILE A 48 -5.79 6.64 -7.27
C ILE A 48 -5.35 7.25 -5.92
N ILE A 49 -5.32 8.58 -5.84
CA ILE A 49 -4.92 9.30 -4.63
C ILE A 49 -5.88 9.01 -3.47
N GLU A 50 -7.20 9.06 -3.70
CA GLU A 50 -8.18 8.76 -2.65
C GLU A 50 -8.07 7.30 -2.19
N SER A 51 -7.82 6.35 -3.10
CA SER A 51 -7.56 4.95 -2.75
C SER A 51 -6.33 4.80 -1.85
N PHE A 52 -5.26 5.55 -2.12
CA PHE A 52 -4.09 5.60 -1.24
C PHE A 52 -4.43 6.17 0.14
N LYS A 53 -5.21 7.24 0.22
CA LYS A 53 -5.58 7.84 1.52
C LYS A 53 -6.35 6.86 2.41
N TYR A 54 -7.34 6.16 1.85
CA TYR A 54 -8.06 5.11 2.58
C TYR A 54 -7.13 3.96 3.00
N ALA A 55 -6.24 3.51 2.12
CA ALA A 55 -5.30 2.43 2.45
C ALA A 55 -4.29 2.84 3.54
N TYR A 56 -3.75 4.05 3.47
CA TYR A 56 -2.80 4.57 4.47
C TYR A 56 -3.47 4.85 5.81
N ALA A 57 -4.76 5.21 5.83
CA ALA A 57 -5.52 5.23 7.07
C ALA A 57 -5.55 3.84 7.73
N LYS A 58 -5.76 2.77 6.95
CA LYS A 58 -5.72 1.38 7.45
C LYS A 58 -4.34 0.88 7.81
N ARG A 59 -3.28 1.45 7.23
CA ARG A 59 -1.90 1.17 7.65
C ARG A 59 -1.68 1.43 9.14
N THR A 60 -2.38 2.41 9.70
CA THR A 60 -2.30 2.75 11.13
C THR A 60 -2.88 1.67 12.05
N GLU A 61 -3.56 0.67 11.50
CA GLU A 61 -4.13 -0.45 12.26
C GLU A 61 -3.32 -1.74 12.08
N LEU A 62 -2.29 -1.74 11.22
CA LEU A 62 -1.42 -2.89 11.01
C LEU A 62 -0.34 -3.00 12.10
N GLY A 63 0.01 -4.23 12.44
CA GLY A 63 1.09 -4.54 13.38
C GLY A 63 1.51 -6.00 13.32
N ASP A 64 2.38 -6.39 14.24
CA ASP A 64 2.87 -7.76 14.36
C ASP A 64 1.78 -8.67 14.96
N LEU A 65 1.44 -9.74 14.24
CA LEU A 65 0.40 -10.71 14.59
C LEU A 65 0.63 -11.40 15.95
N ASN A 66 1.87 -11.44 16.43
CA ASN A 66 2.20 -11.99 17.75
C ASN A 66 1.79 -11.05 18.90
N PHE A 67 1.55 -9.76 18.62
CA PHE A 67 1.27 -8.73 19.62
C PHE A 67 -0.11 -8.09 19.47
N VAL A 68 -0.63 -8.01 18.24
CA VAL A 68 -1.94 -7.42 17.94
C VAL A 68 -2.77 -8.35 17.04
N ASN A 69 -4.05 -8.49 17.36
CA ASN A 69 -4.97 -9.24 16.51
C ASN A 69 -5.49 -8.35 15.38
N ILE A 70 -5.03 -8.62 14.16
CA ILE A 70 -5.43 -7.91 12.94
C ILE A 70 -6.16 -8.82 11.94
N THR A 71 -6.66 -9.98 12.36
CA THR A 71 -7.30 -10.96 11.47
C THR A 71 -8.52 -10.37 10.75
N ASP A 72 -9.37 -9.64 11.48
CA ASP A 72 -10.55 -8.99 10.89
C ASP A 72 -10.18 -7.88 9.91
N LEU A 73 -9.12 -7.12 10.22
CA LEU A 73 -8.58 -6.11 9.31
C LEU A 73 -8.10 -6.74 8.00
N LEU A 74 -7.31 -7.81 8.08
CA LEU A 74 -6.82 -8.52 6.89
C LEU A 74 -7.97 -9.13 6.06
N SER A 75 -8.99 -9.67 6.73
CA SER A 75 -10.20 -10.17 6.07
C SER A 75 -10.94 -9.04 5.34
N ASN A 76 -11.09 -7.88 5.98
CA ASN A 76 -11.70 -6.71 5.36
C ASN A 76 -10.90 -6.19 4.16
N LEU A 77 -9.58 -6.02 4.30
CA LEU A 77 -8.70 -5.52 3.24
C LEU A 77 -8.73 -6.39 1.97
N THR A 78 -9.05 -7.68 2.10
CA THR A 78 -9.16 -8.61 0.97
C THR A 78 -10.60 -8.81 0.48
N SER A 79 -11.60 -8.29 1.20
CA SER A 79 -13.02 -8.47 0.89
C SER A 79 -13.53 -7.49 -0.16
N THR A 80 -14.21 -8.01 -1.19
CA THR A 80 -14.85 -7.19 -2.25
C THR A 80 -15.92 -6.27 -1.68
N LYS A 81 -16.73 -6.76 -0.73
CA LYS A 81 -17.78 -5.94 -0.09
C LYS A 81 -17.19 -4.73 0.61
N TYR A 82 -16.05 -4.92 1.27
CA TYR A 82 -15.38 -3.82 1.98
C TYR A 82 -14.77 -2.83 1.00
N THR A 83 -14.03 -3.29 -0.02
CA THR A 83 -13.46 -2.41 -1.04
C THR A 83 -14.52 -1.63 -1.81
N ASP A 84 -15.68 -2.24 -2.08
CA ASP A 84 -16.80 -1.56 -2.72
C ASP A 84 -17.39 -0.47 -1.83
N SER A 85 -17.50 -0.72 -0.51
CA SER A 85 -17.96 0.30 0.44
C SER A 85 -17.04 1.52 0.49
N ILE A 86 -15.72 1.29 0.40
CA ILE A 86 -14.72 2.35 0.36
C ILE A 86 -14.80 3.09 -0.98
N ARG A 87 -14.93 2.38 -2.09
CA ARG A 87 -15.09 2.98 -3.42
C ARG A 87 -16.31 3.89 -3.50
N MET A 88 -17.43 3.49 -2.89
CA MET A 88 -18.64 4.32 -2.79
C MET A 88 -18.46 5.58 -1.94
N GLY A 89 -17.49 5.57 -1.01
CA GLY A 89 -17.13 6.73 -0.19
C GLY A 89 -16.15 7.70 -0.84
N ILE A 90 -15.64 7.40 -2.04
CA ILE A 90 -14.78 8.32 -2.80
C ILE A 90 -15.68 9.31 -3.57
N ASP A 91 -15.59 10.59 -3.21
CA ASP A 91 -16.24 11.68 -3.95
C ASP A 91 -15.33 12.13 -5.09
N ASP A 92 -15.77 11.98 -6.34
CA ASP A 92 -15.01 12.37 -7.53
C ASP A 92 -14.75 13.89 -7.66
N ASN A 93 -15.45 14.72 -6.86
CA ASN A 93 -15.37 16.18 -6.95
C ASN A 93 -14.65 16.84 -5.77
N SER A 94 -14.36 16.10 -4.71
CA SER A 94 -13.76 16.67 -3.51
C SER A 94 -12.82 15.71 -2.81
N THR A 95 -11.99 16.25 -1.92
CA THR A 95 -11.03 15.48 -1.14
C THR A 95 -10.92 16.08 0.24
N SER A 96 -10.61 15.25 1.25
CA SER A 96 -10.39 15.70 2.61
C SER A 96 -8.91 15.82 2.92
N SER A 97 -8.56 16.88 3.66
CA SER A 97 -7.24 17.04 4.26
C SER A 97 -7.15 16.44 5.66
N ASN A 98 -8.28 16.01 6.24
CA ASN A 98 -8.34 15.44 7.59
C ASN A 98 -8.18 13.92 7.54
N PRO A 99 -7.10 13.33 8.08
CA PRO A 99 -6.90 11.87 8.08
C PRO A 99 -8.00 11.08 8.77
N LYS A 100 -8.70 11.69 9.75
CA LYS A 100 -9.84 11.05 10.44
C LYS A 100 -11.02 10.77 9.51
N HIS A 101 -11.19 11.56 8.44
CA HIS A 101 -12.22 11.30 7.42
C HIS A 101 -12.04 9.91 6.79
N TYR A 102 -10.80 9.49 6.58
CA TYR A 102 -10.44 8.20 6.00
C TYR A 102 -10.33 7.08 7.05
N GLY A 103 -10.49 7.41 8.34
CA GLY A 103 -10.43 6.46 9.45
C GLY A 103 -9.03 6.20 10.02
N ALA A 104 -8.08 7.12 9.86
CA ALA A 104 -6.75 6.99 10.44
C ALA A 104 -6.79 7.11 11.98
N VAL A 105 -6.09 6.21 12.68
CA VAL A 105 -6.06 6.17 14.16
C VAL A 105 -4.93 7.04 14.73
N TYR A 106 -3.80 7.11 14.05
CA TYR A 106 -2.65 7.97 14.41
C TYR A 106 -1.85 8.38 13.16
N TYR A 107 -0.83 9.23 13.34
CA TYR A 107 0.04 9.68 12.26
C TYR A 107 1.31 8.83 12.20
N SER A 108 1.74 8.43 10.99
CA SER A 108 2.99 7.70 10.79
C SER A 108 4.16 8.68 10.63
N ASN A 109 5.30 8.39 11.27
CA ASN A 109 6.52 9.15 11.07
C ASN A 109 7.05 8.99 9.65
N GLU A 110 7.81 9.98 9.17
CA GLU A 110 8.54 9.86 7.91
C GLU A 110 9.68 8.83 8.03
N ASP A 111 9.87 8.04 6.97
CA ASP A 111 10.93 7.06 6.83
C ASP A 111 11.87 7.48 5.69
N HIS A 112 13.17 7.17 5.82
CA HIS A 112 14.23 7.74 4.98
C HIS A 112 15.35 6.74 4.66
N GLY A 113 15.06 5.73 3.85
CA GLY A 113 16.11 4.86 3.29
C GLY A 113 15.72 3.39 3.17
N THR A 114 15.66 2.88 1.95
CA THR A 114 15.42 1.46 1.67
C THR A 114 16.11 1.10 0.36
N ALA A 115 16.67 -0.11 0.29
CA ALA A 115 17.19 -0.69 -0.94
C ALA A 115 16.28 -1.83 -1.40
N HIS A 116 16.00 -1.88 -2.70
CA HIS A 116 15.24 -2.96 -3.32
C HIS A 116 16.03 -3.50 -4.52
N PHE A 117 16.06 -4.83 -4.67
CA PHE A 117 16.59 -5.47 -5.87
C PHE A 117 15.80 -6.72 -6.22
N SER A 118 15.82 -7.06 -7.50
CA SER A 118 15.12 -8.21 -8.06
C SER A 118 16.06 -9.02 -8.93
N ILE A 119 15.96 -10.35 -8.85
CA ILE A 119 16.78 -11.30 -9.60
C ILE A 119 15.84 -12.27 -10.32
N ILE A 120 16.09 -12.51 -11.60
CA ILE A 120 15.47 -13.58 -12.37
C ILE A 120 16.60 -14.46 -12.90
N ALA A 121 16.61 -15.73 -12.52
CA ALA A 121 17.61 -16.68 -12.96
C ALA A 121 17.16 -17.42 -14.24
N PRO A 122 18.10 -17.92 -15.08
CA PRO A 122 17.76 -18.59 -16.34
C PRO A 122 16.91 -19.85 -16.19
N ASN A 123 16.90 -20.47 -15.00
CA ASN A 123 16.07 -21.62 -14.66
C ASN A 123 14.62 -21.23 -14.31
N GLY A 124 14.28 -19.95 -14.32
CA GLY A 124 12.94 -19.44 -14.01
C GLY A 124 12.73 -18.99 -12.57
N ASP A 125 13.73 -19.12 -11.69
CA ASP A 125 13.60 -18.62 -10.32
C ASP A 125 13.56 -17.10 -10.30
N ALA A 126 12.65 -16.55 -9.49
CA ALA A 126 12.51 -15.11 -9.29
C ALA A 126 12.62 -14.79 -7.79
N VAL A 127 13.44 -13.81 -7.45
CA VAL A 127 13.65 -13.34 -6.08
C VAL A 127 13.49 -11.82 -6.05
N SER A 128 12.71 -11.32 -5.09
CA SER A 128 12.55 -9.89 -4.81
C SER A 128 12.89 -9.63 -3.36
N VAL A 129 13.86 -8.75 -3.12
CA VAL A 129 14.36 -8.45 -1.76
C VAL A 129 14.29 -6.95 -1.52
N THR A 130 13.71 -6.60 -0.37
CA THR A 130 13.72 -5.23 0.16
C THR A 130 14.43 -5.26 1.50
N SER A 131 15.41 -4.39 1.69
CA SER A 131 16.18 -4.27 2.94
C SER A 131 16.32 -2.82 3.34
N SER A 132 16.29 -2.55 4.64
CA SER A 132 16.34 -1.21 5.20
C SER A 132 17.00 -1.20 6.58
N ILE A 133 17.64 -0.08 6.90
CA ILE A 133 18.08 0.29 8.25
C ILE A 133 17.26 1.49 8.77
N ASN A 134 16.04 1.66 8.25
CA ASN A 134 15.10 2.75 8.46
C ASN A 134 15.60 4.07 7.83
N ILE A 135 16.49 4.77 8.53
CA ILE A 135 17.04 6.04 8.07
C ILE A 135 18.44 5.89 7.47
N TYR A 136 18.94 6.91 6.76
CA TYR A 136 20.33 6.93 6.29
C TYR A 136 21.31 6.66 7.45
N PHE A 137 22.17 5.64 7.28
CA PHE A 137 23.09 5.14 8.32
C PHE A 137 22.43 4.63 9.62
N GLY A 138 21.12 4.37 9.61
CA GLY A 138 20.38 3.80 10.72
C GLY A 138 20.53 4.60 12.01
N ALA A 139 20.92 3.94 13.09
CA ALA A 139 21.13 4.61 14.38
C ALA A 139 22.35 5.58 14.39
N GLY A 140 23.11 5.68 13.30
CA GLY A 140 24.37 6.45 13.24
C GLY A 140 25.46 5.88 14.15
N MET A 141 25.31 4.62 14.58
CA MET A 141 26.24 3.91 15.44
C MET A 141 26.93 2.82 14.65
N THR A 142 28.21 2.60 14.98
CA THR A 142 29.00 1.53 14.37
C THR A 142 29.87 0.86 15.43
N SER A 143 29.89 -0.46 15.42
CA SER A 143 30.78 -1.30 16.18
C SER A 143 32.23 -1.10 15.73
N LYS A 144 33.10 -0.71 16.66
CA LYS A 144 34.54 -0.51 16.38
C LYS A 144 35.27 -1.77 15.93
N GLN A 145 34.73 -2.95 16.25
CA GLN A 145 35.37 -4.23 15.90
C GLN A 145 34.85 -4.80 14.58
N THR A 146 33.55 -4.65 14.29
CA THR A 146 32.90 -5.31 13.15
C THR A 146 32.54 -4.37 12.01
N GLY A 147 32.51 -3.05 12.25
CA GLY A 147 32.08 -2.07 11.26
C GLY A 147 30.58 -2.10 10.94
N ILE A 148 29.79 -2.78 11.78
CA ILE A 148 28.31 -2.79 11.73
C ILE A 148 27.79 -1.60 12.50
#